data_AF-A0A6N2JWI8-F1
#
_entry.id   AF-A0A6N2JWI8-F1
#
_cell.length_a   1.000
_cell.length_b   1.000
_cell.length_c   1.000
_cell.angle_alpha   90.00
_cell.angle_beta   90.00
_cell.angle_gamma   90.00
#
_symmetry.space_group_name_H-M   'P 1'
#
loop_
_entity.id
_entity.type
_entity.pdbx_description
1 polymer ?
#
loop_
_entity_poly.entity_id
_entity_poly.type
_entity_poly.pdbx_seq_one_letter_code
_entity_poly.pdbx_strand_id
1 'polypeptide(L)'
;MLTTQISLKSRFRAIFTSILLNAEPNHADRLKALTSCVINDRLSNLELIDAIDITLLAIAIGAYWHQDLQEVRSRILGLQSHCNADIQELVLAYAIALACRDELKPQSCIDHICHDFNKRRSLSHDLKDQQQCLDQLQLAQEFVNQGTSAITAHRSQGLYNGISSSLYYFLSTPHSWSLVTERAQRHPQTNNPNNLQITLQAGAITSAYLGKIGNITNQDREILTNGAIIGDRLWEQWSGVFDVKLDN
;
A
#
# COMPACT_ATOMS: atom_id res chain seq x y z
N MET A 1 19.03 8.33 19.54
CA MET A 1 18.17 9.44 19.07
C MET A 1 16.75 9.11 19.47
N LEU A 2 16.10 9.96 20.28
CA LEU A 2 14.68 9.85 20.56
C LEU A 2 13.94 10.04 19.23
N THR A 3 13.42 8.95 18.65
CA THR A 3 12.54 9.01 17.48
C THR A 3 11.31 9.80 17.89
N THR A 4 11.15 11.01 17.36
CA THR A 4 9.88 11.73 17.44
C THR A 4 8.78 10.81 16.95
N GLN A 5 7.82 10.52 17.82
CA GLN A 5 6.68 9.68 17.48
C GLN A 5 5.95 10.34 16.31
N ILE A 6 5.93 9.65 15.16
CA ILE A 6 5.37 10.19 13.93
C ILE A 6 3.85 10.05 14.06
N SER A 7 3.11 11.15 13.93
CA SER A 7 1.68 11.11 14.15
C SER A 7 0.98 10.27 13.06
N LEU A 8 -0.04 9.51 13.46
CA LEU A 8 -0.87 8.73 12.54
C LEU A 8 -1.50 9.61 11.44
N LYS A 9 -1.92 10.83 11.79
CA LYS A 9 -2.39 11.84 10.83
C LYS A 9 -1.36 12.13 9.73
N SER A 10 -0.08 12.25 10.11
CA SER A 10 1.01 12.46 9.15
C SER A 10 1.18 11.27 8.20
N ARG A 11 1.00 10.04 8.70
CA ARG A 11 1.02 8.82 7.87
C ARG A 11 -0.08 8.83 6.83
N PHE A 12 -1.31 9.15 7.22
CA PHE A 12 -2.43 9.27 6.28
C PHE A 12 -2.13 10.30 5.18
N ARG A 13 -1.75 11.53 5.56
CA ARG A 13 -1.36 12.56 4.59
C ARG A 13 -0.26 12.07 3.64
N ALA A 14 0.80 11.47 4.18
CA ALA A 14 1.94 11.00 3.41
C ALA A 14 1.55 9.89 2.41
N ILE A 15 0.67 8.95 2.78
CA ILE A 15 0.21 7.90 1.87
C ILE A 15 -0.46 8.50 0.64
N PHE A 16 -1.45 9.37 0.83
CA PHE A 16 -2.24 9.89 -0.28
C PHE A 16 -1.51 10.96 -1.09
N THR A 17 -0.66 11.76 -0.46
CA THR A 17 0.25 12.63 -1.23
C THR A 17 1.23 11.80 -2.07
N SER A 18 1.73 10.66 -1.57
CA SER A 18 2.62 9.79 -2.35
C SER A 18 1.93 9.21 -3.57
N ILE A 19 0.67 8.81 -3.43
CA ILE A 19 -0.14 8.33 -4.55
C ILE A 19 -0.25 9.43 -5.62
N LEU A 20 -0.67 10.64 -5.24
CA LEU A 20 -0.89 11.72 -6.22
C LEU A 20 0.40 12.23 -6.87
N LEU A 21 1.54 12.13 -6.20
CA LEU A 21 2.84 12.48 -6.81
C LEU A 21 3.30 11.48 -7.87
N ASN A 22 2.77 10.26 -7.86
CA ASN A 22 3.15 9.20 -8.80
C ASN A 22 2.04 8.83 -9.79
N ALA A 23 0.81 9.29 -9.57
CA ALA A 23 -0.34 9.05 -10.44
C ALA A 23 -0.51 10.17 -11.49
N GLU A 24 -1.35 9.93 -12.49
CA GLU A 24 -1.68 10.96 -13.48
C GLU A 24 -2.48 12.12 -12.87
N PRO A 25 -2.42 13.35 -13.43
CA PRO A 25 -2.98 14.56 -12.82
C PRO A 25 -4.46 14.48 -12.40
N ASN A 26 -5.27 13.66 -13.07
CA ASN A 26 -6.72 13.54 -12.80
C ASN A 26 -7.07 12.51 -11.71
N HIS A 27 -6.08 11.89 -11.05
CA HIS A 27 -6.34 10.84 -10.04
C HIS A 27 -6.88 11.38 -8.71
N ALA A 28 -6.80 12.68 -8.44
CA ALA A 28 -7.25 13.25 -7.16
C ALA A 28 -8.74 12.99 -6.89
N ASP A 29 -9.61 13.19 -7.88
CA ASP A 29 -11.05 12.98 -7.71
C ASP A 29 -11.43 11.50 -7.67
N ARG A 30 -10.73 10.66 -8.45
CA ARG A 30 -10.88 9.20 -8.36
C ARG A 30 -10.50 8.69 -6.97
N LEU A 31 -9.38 9.15 -6.43
CA LEU A 31 -8.90 8.78 -5.10
C LEU A 31 -9.86 9.25 -3.99
N LYS A 32 -10.44 10.46 -4.11
CA LYS A 32 -11.50 10.94 -3.21
C LYS A 32 -12.73 10.03 -3.25
N ALA A 33 -13.14 9.57 -4.43
CA ALA A 33 -14.28 8.67 -4.58
C ALA A 33 -14.02 7.29 -3.93
N LEU A 34 -12.85 6.69 -4.20
CA LEU A 34 -12.47 5.39 -3.63
C LEU A 34 -12.36 5.43 -2.11
N THR A 35 -11.68 6.45 -1.55
CA THR A 35 -11.58 6.63 -0.09
C THR A 35 -12.96 6.87 0.55
N SER A 36 -13.86 7.58 -0.13
CA SER A 36 -15.25 7.74 0.32
C SER A 36 -16.03 6.41 0.35
N CYS A 37 -15.72 5.48 -0.56
CA CYS A 37 -16.36 4.16 -0.53
C CYS A 37 -15.88 3.32 0.66
N VAL A 38 -14.61 3.44 1.05
CA VAL A 38 -14.07 2.80 2.27
C VAL A 38 -14.72 3.38 3.53
N ILE A 39 -14.86 4.71 3.62
CA ILE A 39 -15.49 5.39 4.77
C ILE A 39 -16.95 4.96 4.95
N ASN A 40 -17.71 4.88 3.86
CA ASN A 40 -19.14 4.58 3.90
C ASN A 40 -19.45 3.07 3.84
N ASP A 41 -18.42 2.21 3.87
CA ASP A 41 -18.52 0.76 3.70
C ASP A 41 -19.32 0.32 2.47
N ARG A 42 -19.22 1.08 1.36
CA ARG A 42 -19.96 0.84 0.10
C ARG A 42 -19.17 -0.03 -0.89
N LEU A 43 -18.34 -0.93 -0.36
CA LEU A 43 -17.41 -1.72 -1.16
C LEU A 43 -18.12 -2.73 -2.07
N SER A 44 -19.27 -3.25 -1.65
CA SER A 44 -20.10 -4.21 -2.41
C SER A 44 -20.70 -3.64 -3.69
N ASN A 45 -20.75 -2.30 -3.84
CA ASN A 45 -21.40 -1.63 -4.97
C ASN A 45 -20.39 -1.13 -6.02
N LEU A 46 -19.11 -1.45 -5.84
CA LEU A 46 -18.04 -1.00 -6.74
C LEU A 46 -17.75 -2.06 -7.80
N GLU A 47 -18.10 -1.76 -9.06
CA GLU A 47 -17.53 -2.45 -10.21
C GLU A 47 -16.11 -1.92 -10.46
N LEU A 48 -15.12 -2.51 -9.78
CA LEU A 48 -13.71 -2.18 -9.98
C LEU A 48 -13.14 -3.04 -11.11
N ILE A 49 -12.93 -2.42 -12.26
CA ILE A 49 -12.38 -3.08 -13.45
C ILE A 49 -10.86 -2.85 -13.55
N ASP A 50 -10.36 -1.76 -12.96
CA ASP A 50 -8.95 -1.37 -13.05
C ASP A 50 -8.11 -1.87 -11.86
N ALA A 51 -6.97 -2.47 -12.15
CA ALA A 51 -5.97 -2.91 -11.17
C ALA A 51 -5.39 -1.76 -10.35
N ILE A 52 -5.32 -0.55 -10.90
CA ILE A 52 -4.89 0.64 -10.16
C ILE A 52 -5.93 1.00 -9.10
N ASP A 53 -7.22 1.05 -9.45
CA ASP A 53 -8.28 1.34 -8.48
C ASP A 53 -8.32 0.31 -7.35
N ILE A 54 -8.16 -0.98 -7.67
CA ILE A 54 -8.06 -2.07 -6.71
C ILE A 54 -6.87 -1.83 -5.74
N THR A 55 -5.71 -1.44 -6.28
CA THR A 55 -4.51 -1.10 -5.49
C THR A 55 -4.76 0.08 -4.56
N LEU A 56 -5.35 1.16 -5.08
CA LEU A 56 -5.66 2.36 -4.30
C LEU A 56 -6.65 2.06 -3.17
N LEU A 57 -7.63 1.20 -3.44
CA LEU A 57 -8.64 0.81 -2.48
C LEU A 57 -8.07 -0.12 -1.40
N ALA A 58 -7.17 -1.03 -1.76
CA ALA A 58 -6.42 -1.84 -0.79
C ALA A 58 -5.54 -0.99 0.14
N ILE A 59 -4.87 0.03 -0.39
CA ILE A 59 -4.12 1.01 0.42
C ILE A 59 -5.05 1.75 1.38
N ALA A 60 -6.20 2.23 0.88
CA ALA A 60 -7.18 2.95 1.70
C ALA A 60 -7.80 2.06 2.80
N ILE A 61 -8.10 0.80 2.50
CA ILE A 61 -8.58 -0.20 3.49
C ILE A 61 -7.51 -0.43 4.55
N GLY A 62 -6.27 -0.70 4.14
CA GLY A 62 -5.16 -0.93 5.05
C GLY A 62 -4.92 0.27 5.98
N ALA A 63 -5.04 1.50 5.45
CA ALA A 63 -4.92 2.72 6.24
C ALA A 63 -6.10 2.93 7.19
N TYR A 64 -7.34 2.81 6.71
CA TYR A 64 -8.54 3.10 7.52
C TYR A 64 -8.78 2.04 8.60
N TRP A 65 -8.69 0.75 8.26
CA TRP A 65 -8.95 -0.36 9.19
C TRP A 65 -7.70 -0.85 9.92
N HIS A 66 -6.60 -0.08 9.92
CA HIS A 66 -5.29 -0.53 10.40
C HIS A 66 -5.29 -1.14 11.81
N GLN A 67 -6.17 -0.69 12.72
CA GLN A 67 -6.28 -1.21 14.09
C GLN A 67 -6.79 -2.66 14.15
N ASP A 68 -7.59 -3.10 13.17
CA ASP A 68 -8.16 -4.43 13.13
C ASP A 68 -7.81 -5.14 11.80
N LEU A 69 -6.80 -6.01 11.89
CA LEU A 69 -6.33 -6.79 10.74
C LEU A 69 -7.35 -7.84 10.26
N GLN A 70 -8.35 -8.18 11.09
CA GLN A 70 -9.47 -9.02 10.65
C GLN A 70 -10.42 -8.24 9.77
N GLU A 71 -10.72 -6.99 10.13
CA GLU A 71 -11.53 -6.07 9.33
C GLU A 71 -10.88 -5.72 7.99
N VAL A 72 -9.55 -5.51 7.97
CA VAL A 72 -8.75 -5.37 6.74
C VAL A 72 -8.96 -6.58 5.84
N ARG A 73 -8.74 -7.78 6.39
CA ARG A 73 -8.87 -9.02 5.64
C ARG A 73 -10.29 -9.24 5.13
N SER A 74 -11.29 -9.08 5.97
CA SER A 74 -12.70 -9.28 5.60
C SER A 74 -13.11 -8.41 4.42
N ARG A 75 -12.63 -7.16 4.37
CA ARG A 75 -12.95 -6.24 3.26
C ARG A 75 -12.24 -6.60 1.96
N ILE A 76 -10.96 -6.97 2.01
CA ILE A 76 -10.24 -7.43 0.82
C ILE A 76 -10.85 -8.72 0.27
N LEU A 77 -11.19 -9.68 1.13
CA LEU A 77 -11.89 -10.90 0.72
C LEU A 77 -13.32 -10.61 0.23
N GLY A 78 -13.99 -9.58 0.76
CA GLY A 78 -15.28 -9.12 0.23
C GLY A 78 -15.15 -8.61 -1.22
N LEU A 79 -14.07 -7.91 -1.53
CA LEU A 79 -13.80 -7.41 -2.89
C LEU A 79 -13.54 -8.55 -3.88
N GLN A 80 -12.93 -9.66 -3.45
CA GLN A 80 -12.71 -10.85 -4.29
C GLN A 80 -14.00 -11.34 -4.97
N SER A 81 -15.16 -11.19 -4.33
CA SER A 81 -16.43 -11.60 -4.92
C SER A 81 -16.97 -10.66 -6.02
N HIS A 82 -16.42 -9.45 -6.15
CA HIS A 82 -16.92 -8.41 -7.06
C HIS A 82 -15.86 -7.91 -8.05
N CYS A 83 -14.57 -8.14 -7.79
CA CYS A 83 -13.47 -7.73 -8.66
C CYS A 83 -12.27 -8.68 -8.56
N ASN A 84 -11.23 -8.40 -9.35
CA ASN A 84 -10.00 -9.19 -9.41
C ASN A 84 -9.00 -8.88 -8.28
N ALA A 85 -9.44 -8.27 -7.16
CA ALA A 85 -8.60 -8.11 -5.99
C ALA A 85 -8.20 -9.50 -5.47
N ASP A 86 -6.96 -9.71 -5.04
CA ASP A 86 -6.49 -11.01 -4.59
C ASP A 86 -5.49 -10.89 -3.43
N ILE A 87 -4.73 -11.94 -3.15
CA ILE A 87 -3.76 -12.02 -2.06
C ILE A 87 -2.72 -10.89 -2.13
N GLN A 88 -2.38 -10.39 -3.32
CA GLN A 88 -1.43 -9.27 -3.45
C GLN A 88 -1.96 -7.99 -2.80
N GLU A 89 -3.24 -7.67 -3.01
CA GLU A 89 -3.94 -6.57 -2.37
C GLU A 89 -4.06 -6.78 -0.86
N LEU A 90 -4.26 -8.02 -0.42
CA LEU A 90 -4.30 -8.34 1.01
C LEU A 90 -2.94 -8.10 1.68
N VAL A 91 -1.85 -8.55 1.05
CA VAL A 91 -0.47 -8.29 1.51
C VAL A 91 -0.20 -6.79 1.58
N LEU A 92 -0.59 -6.04 0.54
CA LEU A 92 -0.47 -4.58 0.50
C LEU A 92 -1.21 -3.92 1.67
N ALA A 93 -2.49 -4.26 1.85
CA ALA A 93 -3.31 -3.69 2.91
C ALA A 93 -2.74 -4.03 4.30
N TYR A 94 -2.23 -5.26 4.49
CA TYR A 94 -1.53 -5.65 5.72
C TYR A 94 -0.27 -4.82 5.98
N ALA A 95 0.58 -4.62 4.96
CA ALA A 95 1.80 -3.84 5.10
C ALA A 95 1.49 -2.38 5.48
N ILE A 96 0.47 -1.78 4.86
CA ILE A 96 -0.01 -0.43 5.22
C ILE A 96 -0.56 -0.40 6.64
N ALA A 97 -1.39 -1.37 7.03
CA ALA A 97 -1.96 -1.43 8.38
C ALA A 97 -0.88 -1.53 9.46
N LEU A 98 0.10 -2.43 9.28
CA LEU A 98 1.24 -2.57 10.18
C LEU A 98 2.08 -1.28 10.24
N ALA A 99 2.24 -0.58 9.12
CA ALA A 99 2.98 0.68 9.06
C ALA A 99 2.26 1.80 9.82
N CYS A 100 0.93 1.88 9.68
CA CYS A 100 0.10 2.82 10.44
C CYS A 100 0.11 2.54 11.94
N ARG A 101 0.33 1.28 12.35
CA ARG A 101 0.43 0.85 13.75
C ARG A 101 1.81 1.02 14.39
N ASP A 102 2.82 1.52 13.66
CA ASP A 102 4.22 1.49 14.10
C ASP A 102 4.76 0.07 14.36
N GLU A 103 4.14 -0.95 13.76
CA GLU A 103 4.49 -2.36 13.95
C GLU A 103 5.21 -2.97 12.75
N LEU A 104 5.25 -2.27 11.62
CA LEU A 104 5.98 -2.72 10.43
C LEU A 104 7.49 -2.68 10.69
N LYS A 105 8.08 -3.85 10.94
CA LYS A 105 9.53 -4.03 11.08
C LYS A 105 10.11 -4.48 9.73
N PRO A 106 10.88 -3.65 9.00
CA PRO A 106 11.36 -4.02 7.67
C PRO A 106 12.06 -5.39 7.63
N GLN A 107 12.96 -5.65 8.58
CA GLN A 107 13.75 -6.89 8.60
C GLN A 107 12.93 -8.18 8.75
N SER A 108 11.75 -8.12 9.38
CA SER A 108 10.90 -9.29 9.65
C SER A 108 9.51 -9.17 9.02
N CYS A 109 9.32 -8.20 8.12
CA CYS A 109 8.02 -7.85 7.56
C CYS A 109 7.43 -9.04 6.79
N ILE A 110 8.19 -9.56 5.84
CA ILE A 110 7.76 -10.68 4.99
C ILE A 110 7.57 -11.94 5.83
N ASP A 111 8.48 -12.22 6.76
CA ASP A 111 8.35 -13.39 7.65
C ASP A 111 7.08 -13.34 8.48
N HIS A 112 6.73 -12.17 9.04
CA HIS A 112 5.48 -12.00 9.79
C HIS A 112 4.24 -12.20 8.91
N ILE A 113 4.21 -11.61 7.71
CA ILE A 113 3.09 -11.76 6.77
C ILE A 113 2.93 -13.23 6.37
N CYS A 114 4.01 -13.86 5.91
CA CYS A 114 4.02 -15.26 5.50
C CYS A 114 3.65 -16.20 6.67
N HIS A 115 4.10 -15.90 7.89
CA HIS A 115 3.76 -16.71 9.07
C HIS A 115 2.26 -16.69 9.37
N ASP A 116 1.60 -15.54 9.27
CA ASP A 116 0.15 -15.46 9.48
C ASP A 116 -0.62 -16.07 8.30
N PHE A 117 -0.16 -15.84 7.07
CA PHE A 117 -0.87 -16.24 5.86
C PHE A 117 -0.80 -17.75 5.61
N ASN A 118 0.35 -18.38 5.92
CA ASN A 118 0.50 -19.85 5.81
C ASN A 118 -0.44 -20.65 6.72
N LYS A 119 -0.91 -20.06 7.82
CA LYS A 119 -1.86 -20.72 8.74
C LYS A 119 -3.30 -20.69 8.24
N ARG A 120 -3.58 -19.88 7.20
CA ARG A 120 -4.94 -19.57 6.76
C ARG A 120 -5.17 -20.18 5.37
N ARG A 121 -6.28 -20.90 5.24
CA ARG A 121 -6.77 -21.36 3.93
C ARG A 121 -7.63 -20.25 3.31
N SER A 122 -7.61 -20.15 1.98
CA SER A 122 -8.50 -19.27 1.21
C SER A 122 -8.29 -17.77 1.42
N LEU A 123 -7.03 -17.31 1.35
CA LEU A 123 -6.73 -15.88 1.25
C LEU A 123 -6.72 -15.37 -0.19
N SER A 124 -6.81 -16.29 -1.15
CA SER A 124 -6.91 -16.05 -2.59
C SER A 124 -8.06 -16.87 -3.17
N HIS A 125 -8.55 -16.46 -4.35
CA HIS A 125 -9.45 -17.26 -5.16
C HIS A 125 -8.84 -18.61 -5.56
N ASP A 126 -7.53 -18.63 -5.83
CA ASP A 126 -6.77 -19.83 -6.16
C ASP A 126 -5.67 -20.10 -5.11
N LEU A 127 -5.67 -21.31 -4.55
CA LEU A 127 -4.62 -21.74 -3.63
C LEU A 127 -3.23 -21.71 -4.28
N LYS A 128 -3.14 -21.91 -5.59
CA LYS A 128 -1.90 -21.82 -6.34
C LYS A 128 -1.37 -20.38 -6.39
N ASP A 129 -2.25 -19.41 -6.63
CA ASP A 129 -1.87 -17.99 -6.66
C ASP A 129 -1.47 -17.50 -5.26
N GLN A 130 -2.17 -17.99 -4.21
CA GLN A 130 -1.73 -17.80 -2.83
C GLN A 130 -0.30 -18.33 -2.61
N GLN A 131 -0.02 -19.59 -2.98
CA GLN A 131 1.30 -20.17 -2.79
C GLN A 131 2.38 -19.40 -3.56
N GLN A 132 2.11 -19.09 -4.83
CA GLN A 132 3.04 -18.33 -5.67
C GLN A 132 3.32 -16.93 -5.12
N CYS A 133 2.32 -16.25 -4.57
CA CYS A 133 2.51 -14.97 -3.92
C CYS A 133 3.44 -15.09 -2.71
N LEU A 134 3.19 -16.07 -1.83
CA LEU A 134 4.01 -16.29 -0.64
C LEU A 134 5.46 -16.69 -0.99
N ASP A 135 5.65 -17.53 -2.01
CA ASP A 135 6.98 -17.92 -2.50
C ASP A 135 7.75 -16.70 -3.05
N GLN A 136 7.07 -15.83 -3.82
CA GLN A 136 7.66 -14.59 -4.32
C GLN A 136 7.99 -13.58 -3.22
N LEU A 137 7.19 -13.51 -2.15
CA LEU A 137 7.53 -12.71 -0.97
C LEU A 137 8.80 -13.25 -0.31
N GLN A 138 8.90 -14.56 -0.07
CA GLN A 138 10.10 -15.15 0.51
C GLN A 138 11.35 -14.90 -0.35
N LEU A 139 11.23 -15.02 -1.67
CA LEU A 139 12.30 -14.69 -2.60
C LEU A 139 12.71 -13.21 -2.51
N ALA A 140 11.75 -12.29 -2.36
CA ALA A 140 12.06 -10.87 -2.16
C ALA A 140 12.85 -10.64 -0.87
N GLN A 141 12.47 -11.30 0.23
CA GLN A 141 13.23 -11.25 1.49
C GLN A 141 14.65 -11.77 1.33
N GLU A 142 14.82 -12.88 0.60
CA GLU A 142 16.14 -13.44 0.30
C GLU A 142 17.02 -12.43 -0.46
N PHE A 143 16.49 -11.82 -1.53
CA PHE A 143 17.23 -10.81 -2.29
C PHE A 143 17.57 -9.57 -1.48
N VAL A 144 16.68 -9.12 -0.60
CA VAL A 144 16.96 -8.02 0.33
C VAL A 144 18.12 -8.40 1.26
N ASN A 145 18.06 -9.60 1.86
CA ASN A 145 19.08 -10.08 2.81
C ASN A 145 20.46 -10.25 2.14
N GLN A 146 20.49 -10.64 0.87
CA GLN A 146 21.72 -10.78 0.08
C GLN A 146 22.24 -9.45 -0.47
N GLY A 147 21.50 -8.34 -0.34
CA GLY A 147 21.84 -7.07 -0.97
C GLY A 147 21.86 -7.15 -2.50
N THR A 148 21.01 -8.01 -3.09
CA THR A 148 20.92 -8.23 -4.53
C THR A 148 20.57 -6.91 -5.24
N SER A 149 21.11 -6.70 -6.46
CA SER A 149 20.75 -5.51 -7.26
C SER A 149 19.33 -5.64 -7.82
N ALA A 150 18.63 -4.52 -8.05
CA ALA A 150 17.30 -4.53 -8.66
C ALA A 150 17.29 -5.20 -10.05
N ILE A 151 18.36 -5.03 -10.85
CA ILE A 151 18.48 -5.67 -12.16
C ILE A 151 18.53 -7.19 -11.99
N THR A 152 19.36 -7.69 -11.07
CA THR A 152 19.51 -9.13 -10.82
C THR A 152 18.24 -9.74 -10.26
N ALA A 153 17.60 -9.07 -9.28
CA ALA A 153 16.40 -9.54 -8.61
C ALA A 153 15.21 -9.73 -9.57
N HIS A 154 15.17 -9.04 -10.71
CA HIS A 154 14.06 -9.06 -11.68
C HIS A 154 14.46 -9.64 -13.05
N ARG A 155 15.50 -10.47 -13.13
CA ARG A 155 15.84 -11.22 -14.37
C ARG A 155 14.80 -12.31 -14.67
N SER A 156 14.97 -13.05 -15.78
CA SER A 156 14.16 -14.24 -16.07
C SER A 156 14.32 -15.24 -14.91
N GLN A 157 13.22 -15.57 -14.23
CA GLN A 157 13.11 -16.36 -12.98
C GLN A 157 13.29 -15.58 -11.66
N GLY A 158 13.40 -14.25 -11.71
CA GLY A 158 13.40 -13.38 -10.52
C GLY A 158 12.00 -13.05 -10.00
N LEU A 159 11.90 -11.91 -9.31
CA LEU A 159 10.63 -11.33 -8.90
C LEU A 159 9.81 -10.93 -10.13
N TYR A 160 8.53 -11.31 -10.14
CA TYR A 160 7.59 -10.99 -11.21
C TYR A 160 6.25 -10.43 -10.71
N ASN A 161 5.83 -10.75 -9.49
CA ASN A 161 4.59 -10.19 -8.95
C ASN A 161 4.80 -8.74 -8.46
N GLY A 162 3.73 -7.93 -8.52
CA GLY A 162 3.82 -6.50 -8.24
C GLY A 162 4.15 -6.21 -6.78
N ILE A 163 3.49 -6.92 -5.85
CA ILE A 163 3.66 -6.67 -4.41
C ILE A 163 5.04 -7.09 -3.87
N SER A 164 5.61 -8.21 -4.34
CA SER A 164 6.98 -8.63 -3.93
C SER A 164 8.03 -7.66 -4.46
N SER A 165 7.87 -7.18 -5.70
CA SER A 165 8.74 -6.14 -6.28
C SER A 165 8.64 -4.85 -5.46
N SER A 166 7.43 -4.44 -5.10
CA SER A 166 7.18 -3.24 -4.27
C SER A 166 7.81 -3.34 -2.89
N LEU A 167 7.61 -4.48 -2.21
CA LEU A 167 8.21 -4.76 -0.92
C LEU A 167 9.73 -4.86 -1.02
N TYR A 168 10.28 -5.47 -2.07
CA TYR A 168 11.72 -5.50 -2.31
C TYR A 168 12.32 -4.09 -2.37
N TYR A 169 11.70 -3.16 -3.12
CA TYR A 169 12.17 -1.78 -3.19
C TYR A 169 12.11 -1.07 -1.83
N PHE A 170 10.98 -1.21 -1.12
CA PHE A 170 10.82 -0.66 0.23
C PHE A 170 11.88 -1.22 1.18
N LEU A 171 11.97 -2.54 1.30
CA LEU A 171 12.83 -3.23 2.26
C LEU A 171 14.32 -3.05 1.99
N SER A 172 14.71 -2.87 0.72
CA SER A 172 16.09 -2.53 0.36
C SER A 172 16.51 -1.14 0.83
N THR A 173 15.57 -0.20 0.92
CA THR A 173 15.84 1.21 1.23
C THR A 173 14.72 1.87 2.06
N PRO A 174 14.37 1.33 3.24
CA PRO A 174 13.11 1.69 3.94
C PRO A 174 13.12 3.11 4.52
N HIS A 175 14.28 3.76 4.55
CA HIS A 175 14.50 5.07 5.14
C HIS A 175 14.34 6.23 4.13
N SER A 176 14.09 5.95 2.85
CA SER A 176 14.04 6.98 1.81
C SER A 176 12.91 6.75 0.82
N TRP A 177 11.83 7.51 0.97
CA TRP A 177 10.71 7.49 0.02
C TRP A 177 11.17 7.79 -1.42
N SER A 178 12.01 8.81 -1.63
CA SER A 178 12.41 9.21 -2.97
C SER A 178 13.24 8.14 -3.69
N LEU A 179 14.12 7.43 -2.96
CA LEU A 179 14.89 6.33 -3.54
C LEU A 179 14.00 5.13 -3.85
N VAL A 180 13.02 4.83 -2.99
CA VAL A 180 12.08 3.74 -3.24
C VAL A 180 11.26 4.01 -4.50
N THR A 181 10.66 5.21 -4.61
CA THR A 181 9.83 5.55 -5.78
C THR A 181 10.64 5.69 -7.06
N GLU A 182 11.83 6.30 -7.02
CA GLU A 182 12.72 6.38 -8.19
C GLU A 182 13.11 4.98 -8.71
N ARG A 183 13.41 4.04 -7.81
CA ARG A 183 13.75 2.66 -8.18
C ARG A 183 12.54 1.90 -8.72
N ALA A 184 11.35 2.10 -8.13
CA ALA A 184 10.12 1.47 -8.58
C ALA A 184 9.66 1.99 -9.95
N GLN A 185 9.81 3.30 -10.23
CA GLN A 185 9.50 3.88 -11.54
C GLN A 185 10.38 3.32 -12.65
N ARG A 186 11.62 2.94 -12.33
CA ARG A 186 12.57 2.28 -13.23
C ARG A 186 12.46 0.75 -13.21
N HIS A 187 11.33 0.20 -12.79
CA HIS A 187 11.11 -1.25 -12.77
C HIS A 187 11.33 -1.86 -14.17
N PRO A 188 12.09 -2.96 -14.29
CA PRO A 188 12.31 -3.62 -15.57
C PRO A 188 11.00 -4.13 -16.17
N GLN A 189 10.68 -3.69 -17.39
CA GLN A 189 9.44 -4.07 -18.10
C GLN A 189 9.42 -5.54 -18.57
N THR A 190 10.48 -6.31 -18.30
CA THR A 190 10.67 -7.67 -18.84
C THR A 190 9.69 -8.69 -18.29
N ASN A 191 9.14 -8.49 -17.08
CA ASN A 191 8.28 -9.46 -16.40
C ASN A 191 6.90 -8.91 -15.98
N ASN A 192 6.74 -7.59 -15.83
CA ASN A 192 5.48 -6.99 -15.39
C ASN A 192 5.27 -5.63 -16.09
N PRO A 193 4.18 -5.45 -16.85
CA PRO A 193 3.94 -4.19 -17.56
C PRO A 193 3.46 -3.05 -16.64
N ASN A 194 3.04 -3.34 -15.41
CA ASN A 194 2.35 -2.36 -14.57
C ASN A 194 3.30 -1.59 -13.61
N ASN A 195 4.27 -0.87 -14.19
CA ASN A 195 5.24 -0.06 -13.44
C ASN A 195 4.58 0.97 -12.51
N LEU A 196 3.42 1.50 -12.91
CA LEU A 196 2.66 2.44 -12.09
C LEU A 196 2.16 1.78 -10.81
N GLN A 197 1.56 0.58 -10.90
CA GLN A 197 1.08 -0.16 -9.73
C GLN A 197 2.20 -0.40 -8.72
N ILE A 198 3.37 -0.86 -9.17
CA ILE A 198 4.55 -1.10 -8.30
C ILE A 198 5.01 0.20 -7.63
N THR A 199 5.04 1.29 -8.38
CA THR A 199 5.42 2.61 -7.85
C THR A 199 4.45 3.10 -6.78
N LEU A 200 3.14 2.97 -7.02
CA LEU A 200 2.10 3.35 -6.07
C LEU A 200 2.17 2.51 -4.79
N GLN A 201 2.31 1.19 -4.91
CA GLN A 201 2.45 0.26 -3.79
C GLN A 201 3.70 0.57 -2.95
N ALA A 202 4.88 0.61 -3.58
CA ALA A 202 6.14 0.86 -2.89
C ALA A 202 6.18 2.25 -2.23
N GLY A 203 5.68 3.27 -2.93
CA GLY A 203 5.55 4.62 -2.42
C GLY A 203 4.61 4.70 -1.21
N ALA A 204 3.41 4.11 -1.32
CA ALA A 204 2.43 4.10 -0.24
C ALA A 204 2.94 3.36 1.01
N ILE A 205 3.56 2.18 0.87
CA ILE A 205 4.15 1.43 1.98
C ILE A 205 5.22 2.27 2.67
N THR A 206 6.11 2.88 1.89
CA THR A 206 7.22 3.69 2.42
C THR A 206 6.70 4.95 3.11
N SER A 207 5.71 5.63 2.53
CA SER A 207 5.07 6.79 3.14
C SER A 207 4.29 6.45 4.39
N ALA A 208 3.60 5.31 4.41
CA ALA A 208 2.92 4.80 5.59
C ALA A 208 3.92 4.52 6.70
N TYR A 209 5.10 3.95 6.38
CA TYR A 209 6.17 3.60 7.33
C TYR A 209 6.94 4.81 7.86
N LEU A 210 7.28 5.76 6.98
CA LEU A 210 8.01 6.97 7.36
C LEU A 210 7.11 8.07 7.92
N GLY A 211 5.81 7.99 7.66
CA GLY A 211 4.81 9.03 7.94
C GLY A 211 5.11 10.40 7.33
N LYS A 212 5.98 10.45 6.30
CA LYS A 212 6.33 11.64 5.54
C LYS A 212 6.82 11.27 4.16
N ILE A 213 6.78 12.24 3.27
CA ILE A 213 7.40 12.19 1.93
C ILE A 213 8.61 13.12 1.99
N GLY A 214 9.80 12.58 1.73
CA GLY A 214 11.03 13.39 1.73
C GLY A 214 11.11 14.28 0.49
N ASN A 215 11.81 15.41 0.61
CA ASN A 215 12.21 16.29 -0.50
C ASN A 215 11.03 16.77 -1.40
N ILE A 216 10.02 17.40 -0.79
CA ILE A 216 8.83 17.93 -1.48
C ILE A 216 8.96 19.39 -1.96
N THR A 217 10.14 20.01 -1.80
CA THR A 217 10.34 21.45 -1.97
C THR A 217 10.08 21.96 -3.39
N ASN A 218 10.24 21.09 -4.40
CA ASN A 218 10.04 21.40 -5.82
C ASN A 218 8.79 20.70 -6.39
N GLN A 219 7.93 20.15 -5.54
CA GLN A 219 6.73 19.43 -5.98
C GLN A 219 5.54 20.38 -6.15
N ASP A 220 4.60 19.98 -6.99
CA ASP A 220 3.38 20.74 -7.22
C ASP A 220 2.59 20.94 -5.91
N ARG A 221 2.42 22.20 -5.52
CA ARG A 221 1.72 22.59 -4.29
C ARG A 221 0.27 22.14 -4.27
N GLU A 222 -0.38 22.07 -5.44
CA GLU A 222 -1.75 21.58 -5.57
C GLU A 222 -1.83 20.08 -5.24
N ILE A 223 -0.90 19.27 -5.78
CA ILE A 223 -0.81 17.84 -5.48
C ILE A 223 -0.57 17.61 -3.99
N LEU A 224 0.37 18.35 -3.39
CA LEU A 224 0.66 18.27 -1.96
C LEU A 224 -0.58 18.57 -1.12
N THR A 225 -1.31 19.62 -1.48
CA THR A 225 -2.53 20.07 -0.77
C THR A 225 -3.66 19.04 -0.91
N ASN A 226 -3.92 18.56 -2.12
CA ASN A 226 -4.96 17.56 -2.38
C ASN A 226 -4.68 16.25 -1.65
N GLY A 227 -3.44 15.76 -1.67
CA GLY A 227 -3.08 14.54 -0.93
C GLY A 227 -3.26 14.68 0.57
N ALA A 228 -2.91 15.84 1.13
CA ALA A 228 -3.14 16.14 2.55
C ALA A 228 -4.63 16.19 2.91
N ILE A 229 -5.47 16.82 2.07
CA ILE A 229 -6.93 16.88 2.26
C ILE A 229 -7.56 15.49 2.27
N ILE A 230 -7.17 14.63 1.32
CA ILE A 230 -7.69 13.25 1.24
C ILE A 230 -7.28 12.46 2.49
N GLY A 231 -6.00 12.55 2.89
CA GLY A 231 -5.50 11.87 4.09
C GLY A 231 -6.16 12.37 5.37
N ASP A 232 -6.35 13.68 5.51
CA ASP A 232 -7.05 14.29 6.65
C ASP A 232 -8.47 13.78 6.75
N ARG A 233 -9.22 13.78 5.64
CA ARG A 233 -10.59 13.30 5.62
C ARG A 233 -10.69 11.84 6.06
N LEU A 234 -9.83 10.96 5.55
CA LEU A 234 -9.85 9.55 5.92
C LEU A 234 -9.46 9.36 7.41
N TRP A 235 -8.50 10.14 7.91
CA TRP A 235 -8.08 10.12 9.31
C TRP A 235 -9.17 10.65 10.26
N GLU A 236 -9.85 11.75 9.91
CA GLU A 236 -10.94 12.35 10.68
C GLU A 236 -12.13 11.38 10.80
N GLN A 237 -12.49 10.73 9.69
CA GLN A 237 -13.55 9.73 9.67
C GLN A 237 -13.21 8.50 10.50
N TRP A 238 -11.97 8.01 10.40
CA TRP A 238 -11.51 6.88 11.22
C TRP A 238 -11.48 7.22 12.71
N SER A 239 -10.96 8.41 13.07
CA SER A 239 -10.82 8.84 14.45
C SER A 239 -12.15 9.24 15.12
N GLY A 240 -13.25 9.23 14.37
CA GLY A 240 -14.56 9.66 14.87
C GLY A 240 -14.63 11.17 15.16
N VAL A 241 -13.71 11.97 14.62
CA VAL A 241 -13.64 13.43 14.80
C VAL A 241 -14.66 14.16 13.90
N PHE A 242 -15.75 13.48 13.54
CA PHE A 242 -17.01 14.16 13.30
C PHE A 242 -17.63 14.44 14.67
N ASP A 243 -17.39 15.65 15.17
CA ASP A 243 -18.44 16.34 15.92
C ASP A 243 -19.68 16.25 15.03
N VAL A 244 -20.62 15.40 15.43
CA VAL A 244 -22.01 15.63 15.08
C VAL A 244 -22.27 17.03 15.62
N LYS A 245 -22.16 18.04 14.76
CA LYS A 245 -22.98 19.23 14.91
C LYS A 245 -24.39 18.67 14.94
N LEU A 246 -24.87 18.47 16.17
CA LEU A 246 -26.27 18.42 16.48
C LEU A 246 -26.79 19.72 15.89
N ASP A 247 -27.42 19.60 14.72
CA ASP A 247 -28.30 20.63 14.21
C ASP A 247 -29.26 20.98 15.35
N ASN A 248 -29.15 22.22 15.83
CA ASN A 248 -30.23 22.88 16.56
C ASN A 248 -31.30 23.30 15.57
#